data_AF-A0A2M8PMH7-F1
#
_entry.id   AF-A0A2M8PMH7-F1
#
_cell.length_a   1.000
_cell.length_b   1.000
_cell.length_c   1.000
_cell.angle_alpha   90.00
_cell.angle_beta   90.00
_cell.angle_gamma   90.00
#
_symmetry.space_group_name_H-M   'P 1'
#
loop_
_entity.id
_entity.type
_entity.pdbx_description
1 polymer ?
#
loop_
_entity_poly.entity_id
_entity_poly.type
_entity_poly.pdbx_seq_one_letter_code
_entity_poly.pdbx_strand_id
1 'polypeptide(L)'
;YLDDAGARVAVFDILFAESTEQDQILVDAIQEARNSDNRLRIVMPVVGVQQTADTDYNQVDAFLLPTTAFADTVDYLGTTNVVPDADGIVRWQIMRIQSPDAEYWGLSLSAYMAWQRIPAIAANQLIQFNDHTLSLPSGRQIKLDNTERLMFDYFGGPNEAFPVYSFQDVLMGNIDPSVFDDKVVFIGLMDATGQTDEHRVPIGLGGTLMAGVEIHAHTLESIIQGRQLTPQSSFSQALMILFLAVMSSLVYGWLPKRGYIVILFLSIIILILLTVIVA
;
A
#
# COMPACT_ATOMS: atom_id res chain seq x y z
N TYR A 1 18.02 18.63 1.72
CA TYR A 1 18.33 17.40 2.49
C TYR A 1 18.08 16.13 1.68
N LEU A 2 16.83 15.69 1.45
CA LEU A 2 16.58 14.42 0.74
C LEU A 2 17.21 14.40 -0.67
N ASP A 3 17.15 15.54 -1.35
CA ASP A 3 17.80 15.70 -2.65
C ASP A 3 19.34 15.59 -2.55
N ASP A 4 19.95 16.31 -1.61
CA ASP A 4 21.39 16.21 -1.32
C ASP A 4 21.83 14.79 -0.91
N ALA A 5 20.92 14.04 -0.28
CA ALA A 5 21.11 12.66 0.15
C ALA A 5 20.92 11.64 -0.98
N GLY A 6 20.60 12.06 -2.21
CA GLY A 6 20.45 11.19 -3.37
C GLY A 6 19.10 10.46 -3.44
N ALA A 7 18.08 10.91 -2.70
CA ALA A 7 16.76 10.30 -2.78
C ALA A 7 16.19 10.43 -4.19
N ARG A 8 15.64 9.33 -4.73
CA ARG A 8 15.08 9.33 -6.08
C ARG A 8 13.67 9.92 -6.12
N VAL A 9 12.85 9.59 -5.11
CA VAL A 9 11.46 10.04 -4.99
C VAL A 9 11.14 10.34 -3.53
N ALA A 10 10.45 11.44 -3.28
CA ALA A 10 9.79 11.71 -2.01
C ALA A 10 8.26 11.66 -2.21
N VAL A 11 7.58 10.85 -1.40
CA VAL A 11 6.15 10.60 -1.48
C VAL A 11 5.52 11.08 -0.18
N PHE A 12 4.63 12.07 -0.27
CA PHE A 12 3.91 12.57 0.90
C PHE A 12 2.59 11.83 1.07
N ASP A 13 2.32 11.40 2.30
CA ASP A 13 1.02 10.90 2.77
C ASP A 13 0.46 11.86 3.85
N ILE A 14 0.54 13.16 3.54
CA ILE A 14 0.02 14.27 4.34
C ILE A 14 -0.57 15.29 3.37
N LEU A 15 -1.85 15.63 3.55
CA LEU A 15 -2.57 16.47 2.61
C LEU A 15 -2.37 17.97 2.88
N PHE A 16 -1.85 18.69 1.88
CA PHE A 16 -1.63 20.13 1.91
C PHE A 16 -2.82 20.90 1.32
N ALA A 17 -4.03 20.69 1.86
CA ALA A 17 -5.27 21.27 1.30
C ALA A 17 -5.52 22.73 1.69
N GLU A 18 -4.82 23.24 2.71
CA GLU A 18 -4.98 24.61 3.19
C GLU A 18 -3.78 25.46 2.78
N SER A 19 -4.05 26.67 2.30
CA SER A 19 -2.98 27.59 1.91
C SER A 19 -2.45 28.39 3.08
N THR A 20 -1.13 28.56 3.12
CA THR A 20 -0.43 29.33 4.14
C THR A 20 0.57 30.30 3.51
N GLU A 21 0.98 31.33 4.27
CA GLU A 21 2.02 32.27 3.82
C GLU A 21 3.39 31.59 3.60
N GLN A 22 3.57 30.37 4.12
CA GLN A 22 4.81 29.60 4.04
C GLN A 22 4.85 28.63 2.85
N ASP A 23 3.75 28.47 2.11
CA ASP A 23 3.66 27.52 0.98
C ASP A 23 4.78 27.77 -0.04
N GLN A 24 5.11 29.05 -0.27
CA GLN A 24 6.15 29.44 -1.23
C GLN A 24 7.51 28.86 -0.89
N ILE A 25 7.85 28.73 0.40
CA ILE A 25 9.14 28.17 0.84
C ILE A 25 9.24 26.70 0.39
N LEU A 26 8.17 25.94 0.55
CA LEU A 26 8.14 24.54 0.14
C LEU A 26 8.08 24.40 -1.39
N VAL A 27 7.33 25.28 -2.08
CA VAL A 27 7.30 25.32 -3.55
C VAL A 27 8.71 25.56 -4.12
N ASP A 28 9.42 26.57 -3.61
CA ASP A 28 10.78 26.90 -4.05
C ASP A 28 11.74 25.73 -3.81
N ALA A 29 11.66 25.09 -2.64
CA ALA A 29 12.46 23.91 -2.31
C ALA A 29 12.17 22.71 -3.23
N ILE A 30 10.89 22.48 -3.58
CA ILE A 30 10.52 21.42 -4.54
C ILE A 30 11.10 21.73 -5.92
N GLN A 31 11.00 22.98 -6.39
CA GLN A 31 11.53 23.38 -7.69
C GLN A 31 13.05 23.24 -7.74
N GLU A 32 13.76 23.64 -6.69
CA GLU A 32 15.21 23.45 -6.56
C GLU A 32 15.59 21.97 -6.65
N ALA A 33 14.94 21.13 -5.83
CA ALA A 33 15.20 19.69 -5.79
C ALA A 33 14.89 18.97 -7.13
N ARG A 34 13.84 19.38 -7.84
CA ARG A 34 13.49 18.82 -9.16
C ARG A 34 14.50 19.21 -10.25
N ASN A 35 15.11 20.40 -10.11
CA ASN A 35 16.09 20.93 -11.06
C ASN A 35 17.54 20.57 -10.72
N SER A 36 17.78 19.91 -9.60
CA SER A 36 19.11 19.44 -9.20
C SER A 36 19.63 18.33 -10.13
N ASP A 37 20.90 17.95 -9.97
CA ASP A 37 21.49 16.83 -10.71
C ASP A 37 20.82 15.49 -10.36
N ASN A 38 20.36 15.33 -9.12
CA ASN A 38 19.63 14.16 -8.65
C ASN A 38 18.16 14.15 -9.14
N ARG A 39 17.61 15.34 -9.44
CA ARG A 39 16.27 15.54 -9.98
C ARG A 39 15.20 14.91 -9.11
N LEU A 40 15.27 15.05 -7.78
CA LEU A 40 14.32 14.42 -6.87
C LEU A 40 12.88 14.62 -7.34
N ARG A 41 12.12 13.54 -7.47
CA ARG A 41 10.71 13.61 -7.85
C ARG A 41 9.79 13.64 -6.65
N ILE A 42 8.76 14.47 -6.73
CA ILE A 42 7.80 14.65 -5.65
C ILE A 42 6.45 14.09 -6.04
N VAL A 43 5.88 13.27 -5.16
CA VAL A 43 4.51 12.78 -5.25
C VAL A 43 3.74 13.30 -4.05
N MET A 44 2.60 13.94 -4.29
CA MET A 44 1.72 14.45 -3.23
C MET A 44 0.37 13.74 -3.22
N PRO A 45 -0.29 13.71 -2.06
CA PRO A 45 -1.51 12.96 -1.89
C PRO A 45 -2.72 13.72 -2.41
N VAL A 46 -3.71 12.96 -2.83
CA VAL A 46 -5.08 13.40 -3.12
C VAL A 46 -6.01 12.47 -2.36
N VAL A 47 -7.14 12.98 -1.88
CA VAL A 47 -8.11 12.16 -1.16
C VAL A 47 -9.43 12.17 -1.91
N GLY A 48 -9.89 11.00 -2.35
CA GLY A 48 -11.23 10.83 -2.86
C GLY A 48 -12.25 10.91 -1.72
N VAL A 49 -13.30 11.71 -1.90
CA VAL A 49 -14.35 11.95 -0.90
C VAL A 49 -15.67 11.44 -1.44
N GLN A 50 -16.29 10.53 -0.69
CA GLN A 50 -17.62 10.00 -0.99
C GLN A 50 -18.62 10.53 0.03
N GLN A 51 -19.68 11.18 -0.45
CA GLN A 51 -20.79 11.71 0.36
C GLN A 51 -21.92 10.68 0.51
N THR A 52 -21.98 9.70 -0.38
CA THR A 52 -22.94 8.59 -0.35
C THR A 52 -22.24 7.27 -0.05
N ALA A 53 -22.89 6.37 0.69
CA ALA A 53 -22.39 5.04 0.99
C ALA A 53 -22.58 4.10 -0.21
N ASP A 54 -22.02 4.48 -1.37
CA ASP A 54 -21.97 3.58 -2.52
C ASP A 54 -20.90 2.49 -2.27
N THR A 55 -21.14 1.32 -2.85
CA THR A 55 -20.24 0.17 -2.77
C THR A 55 -19.09 0.23 -3.76
N ASP A 56 -19.10 1.17 -4.70
CA ASP A 56 -18.02 1.32 -5.65
C ASP A 56 -16.90 2.21 -5.09
N TYR A 57 -15.87 1.54 -4.54
CA TYR A 57 -14.76 2.19 -3.88
C TYR A 57 -13.82 2.96 -4.83
N ASN A 58 -13.94 2.74 -6.14
CA ASN A 58 -13.13 3.46 -7.13
C ASN A 58 -13.86 4.68 -7.74
N GLN A 59 -15.12 4.92 -7.35
CA GLN A 59 -15.88 6.11 -7.75
C GLN A 59 -16.11 7.01 -6.53
N VAL A 60 -15.77 8.29 -6.65
CA VAL A 60 -15.96 9.29 -5.59
C VAL A 60 -16.69 10.51 -6.13
N ASP A 61 -17.35 11.25 -5.24
CA ASP A 61 -18.09 12.45 -5.64
C ASP A 61 -17.13 13.60 -5.96
N ALA A 62 -16.03 13.71 -5.22
CA ALA A 62 -15.04 14.75 -5.39
C ALA A 62 -13.66 14.31 -4.89
N PHE A 63 -12.64 15.10 -5.22
CA PHE A 63 -11.30 14.97 -4.67
C PHE A 63 -10.95 16.17 -3.82
N LEU A 64 -10.37 15.92 -2.64
CA LEU A 64 -9.66 16.92 -1.87
C LEU A 64 -8.20 16.93 -2.36
N LEU A 65 -7.81 18.05 -2.96
CA LEU A 65 -6.51 18.26 -3.58
C LEU A 65 -5.61 19.08 -2.66
N PRO A 66 -4.28 18.99 -2.82
CA PRO A 66 -3.41 20.01 -2.28
C PRO A 66 -3.69 21.36 -2.96
N THR A 67 -3.21 22.46 -2.37
CA THR A 67 -3.32 23.79 -2.99
C THR A 67 -2.75 23.77 -4.42
N THR A 68 -3.27 24.64 -5.28
CA THR A 68 -2.82 24.73 -6.69
C THR A 68 -1.32 24.98 -6.80
N ALA A 69 -0.75 25.76 -5.87
CA ALA A 69 0.68 26.00 -5.77
C ALA A 69 1.50 24.69 -5.70
N PHE A 70 1.02 23.71 -4.94
CA PHE A 70 1.64 22.40 -4.86
C PHE A 70 1.26 21.49 -6.02
N ALA A 71 -0.03 21.43 -6.37
CA ALA A 71 -0.54 20.57 -7.45
C ALA A 71 0.18 20.83 -8.79
N ASP A 72 0.50 22.08 -9.09
CA ASP A 72 1.19 22.48 -10.32
C ASP A 72 2.72 22.29 -10.27
N THR A 73 3.27 22.12 -9.06
CA THR A 73 4.73 22.07 -8.83
C THR A 73 5.28 20.65 -8.68
N VAL A 74 4.47 19.67 -8.27
CA VAL A 74 4.90 18.27 -8.07
C VAL A 74 4.90 17.46 -9.36
N ASP A 75 5.54 16.29 -9.36
CA ASP A 75 5.61 15.41 -10.54
C ASP A 75 4.36 14.56 -10.71
N TYR A 76 3.77 14.12 -9.59
CA TYR A 76 2.54 13.35 -9.58
C TYR A 76 1.65 13.68 -8.38
N LEU A 77 0.36 13.55 -8.60
CA LEU A 77 -0.66 13.44 -7.57
C LEU A 77 -1.11 11.97 -7.48
N GLY A 78 -1.40 11.48 -6.28
CA GLY A 78 -1.82 10.10 -6.09
C GLY A 78 -2.78 9.90 -4.92
N THR A 79 -3.75 9.01 -5.06
CA THR A 79 -4.80 8.83 -4.06
C THR A 79 -4.33 8.00 -2.88
N THR A 80 -4.60 8.50 -1.68
CA THR A 80 -4.18 7.82 -0.43
C THR A 80 -5.25 6.94 0.16
N ASN A 81 -6.46 6.92 -0.43
CA ASN A 81 -7.59 6.16 0.05
C ASN A 81 -7.21 4.69 0.30
N VAL A 82 -7.42 4.26 1.55
CA VAL A 82 -7.32 2.88 1.98
C VAL A 82 -8.73 2.41 2.31
N VAL A 83 -9.12 1.27 1.72
CA VAL A 83 -10.43 0.67 1.94
C VAL A 83 -10.24 -0.72 2.54
N PRO A 84 -10.56 -0.89 3.84
CA PRO A 84 -10.56 -2.21 4.46
C PRO A 84 -11.60 -3.13 3.85
N ASP A 85 -11.35 -4.44 3.88
CA ASP A 85 -12.35 -5.46 3.56
C ASP A 85 -13.50 -5.45 4.60
N ALA A 86 -14.53 -6.26 4.38
CA ALA A 86 -15.69 -6.36 5.28
C ALA A 86 -15.34 -6.75 6.73
N ASP A 87 -14.18 -7.38 6.96
CA ASP A 87 -13.65 -7.70 8.29
C ASP A 87 -12.76 -6.58 8.88
N GLY A 88 -12.62 -5.46 8.16
CA GLY A 88 -11.81 -4.32 8.51
C GLY A 88 -10.31 -4.54 8.35
N ILE A 89 -9.89 -5.55 7.58
CA ILE A 89 -8.48 -5.82 7.28
C ILE A 89 -8.15 -5.29 5.87
N VAL A 90 -7.03 -4.59 5.74
CA VAL A 90 -6.57 -4.05 4.45
C VAL A 90 -5.78 -5.12 3.70
N ARG A 91 -6.31 -5.56 2.55
CA ARG A 91 -5.64 -6.53 1.65
C ARG A 91 -5.50 -6.03 0.22
N TRP A 92 -6.19 -4.95 -0.09
CA TRP A 92 -6.36 -4.42 -1.42
C TRP A 92 -6.00 -2.94 -1.43
N GLN A 93 -5.29 -2.50 -2.46
CA GLN A 93 -5.05 -1.08 -2.71
C GLN A 93 -5.70 -0.70 -4.03
N ILE A 94 -6.46 0.40 -4.04
CA ILE A 94 -7.10 0.90 -5.26
C ILE A 94 -6.02 1.54 -6.14
N MET A 95 -5.93 1.09 -7.40
CA MET A 95 -4.89 1.60 -8.33
C MET A 95 -5.32 2.86 -9.08
N ARG A 96 -6.62 3.12 -9.14
CA ARG A 96 -7.20 4.31 -9.78
C ARG A 96 -8.54 4.65 -9.15
N ILE A 97 -8.76 5.93 -8.86
CA ILE A 97 -10.03 6.47 -8.39
C ILE A 97 -10.50 7.53 -9.38
N GLN A 98 -11.79 7.55 -9.63
CA GLN A 98 -12.45 8.42 -10.60
C GLN A 98 -13.57 9.21 -9.92
N SER A 99 -13.77 10.43 -10.40
CA SER A 99 -14.97 11.22 -10.19
C SER A 99 -15.53 11.65 -11.55
N PRO A 100 -16.72 12.26 -11.62
CA PRO A 100 -17.26 12.77 -12.88
C PRO A 100 -16.33 13.75 -13.62
N ASP A 101 -15.47 14.47 -12.87
CA ASP A 101 -14.66 15.56 -13.38
C ASP A 101 -13.15 15.23 -13.47
N ALA A 102 -12.66 14.21 -12.76
CA ALA A 102 -11.24 13.90 -12.68
C ALA A 102 -10.95 12.42 -12.42
N GLU A 103 -9.73 11.97 -12.73
CA GLU A 103 -9.21 10.68 -12.30
C GLU A 103 -7.80 10.83 -11.74
N TYR A 104 -7.48 10.04 -10.72
CA TYR A 104 -6.15 9.99 -10.11
C TYR A 104 -5.75 8.53 -9.87
N TRP A 105 -4.48 8.23 -10.09
CA TRP A 105 -3.89 6.94 -9.76
C TRP A 105 -3.67 6.82 -8.25
N GLY A 106 -3.60 5.59 -7.74
CA GLY A 106 -3.22 5.33 -6.35
C GLY A 106 -1.83 5.87 -6.03
N LEU A 107 -1.60 6.34 -4.79
CA LEU A 107 -0.34 6.94 -4.34
C LEU A 107 0.87 6.06 -4.66
N SER A 108 0.73 4.76 -4.43
CA SER A 108 1.77 3.76 -4.70
C SER A 108 2.08 3.61 -6.20
N LEU A 109 1.06 3.72 -7.07
CA LEU A 109 1.26 3.68 -8.53
C LEU A 109 1.89 4.98 -9.03
N SER A 110 1.50 6.13 -8.48
CA SER A 110 2.14 7.42 -8.74
C SER A 110 3.61 7.42 -8.31
N ALA A 111 3.92 6.85 -7.14
CA ALA A 111 5.30 6.63 -6.68
C ALA A 111 6.10 5.74 -7.63
N TYR A 112 5.49 4.65 -8.14
CA TYR A 112 6.13 3.78 -9.13
C TYR A 112 6.47 4.53 -10.42
N MET A 113 5.54 5.35 -10.94
CA MET A 113 5.77 6.15 -12.15
C MET A 113 6.86 7.20 -11.94
N ALA A 114 6.86 7.87 -10.78
CA ALA A 114 7.92 8.78 -10.38
C ALA A 114 9.28 8.06 -10.33
N TRP A 115 9.34 6.89 -9.70
CA TRP A 115 10.56 6.08 -9.57
C TRP A 115 11.12 5.62 -10.94
N GLN A 116 10.24 5.21 -11.85
CA GLN A 116 10.58 4.85 -13.25
C GLN A 116 10.92 6.05 -14.14
N ARG A 117 10.90 7.26 -13.58
CA ARG A 117 11.15 8.49 -14.30
C ARG A 117 10.18 8.75 -15.47
N ILE A 118 8.96 8.22 -15.41
CA ILE A 118 7.93 8.43 -16.45
C ILE A 118 7.43 9.89 -16.39
N PRO A 119 7.32 10.63 -17.51
CA PRO A 119 6.66 11.93 -17.52
C PRO A 119 5.14 11.79 -17.36
N ALA A 120 4.50 12.65 -16.55
CA ALA A 120 3.06 12.59 -16.30
C ALA A 120 2.22 12.61 -17.60
N ILE A 121 2.63 13.39 -18.61
CA ILE A 121 1.95 13.46 -19.91
C ILE A 121 1.97 12.14 -20.71
N ALA A 122 2.93 11.26 -20.43
CA ALA A 122 3.06 9.95 -21.07
C ALA A 122 2.46 8.82 -20.21
N ALA A 123 2.07 9.09 -18.96
CA ALA A 123 1.60 8.08 -18.02
C ALA A 123 0.39 7.30 -18.55
N ASN A 124 -0.63 8.00 -19.08
CA ASN A 124 -1.82 7.38 -19.68
C ASN A 124 -1.53 6.48 -20.90
N GLN A 125 -0.40 6.69 -21.58
CA GLN A 125 -0.02 5.86 -22.73
C GLN A 125 0.74 4.61 -22.30
N LEU A 126 1.54 4.73 -21.24
CA LEU A 126 2.47 3.69 -20.78
C LEU A 126 1.88 2.80 -19.69
N ILE A 127 0.91 3.30 -18.93
CA ILE A 127 0.18 2.60 -17.88
C ILE A 127 -1.25 2.41 -18.38
N GLN A 128 -1.61 1.17 -18.69
CA GLN A 128 -2.90 0.86 -19.30
C GLN A 128 -3.69 -0.10 -18.43
N PHE A 129 -4.93 0.27 -18.13
CA PHE A 129 -5.91 -0.58 -17.48
C PHE A 129 -6.70 -1.33 -18.58
N ASN A 130 -6.56 -2.65 -18.64
CA ASN A 130 -7.22 -3.52 -19.62
C ASN A 130 -7.80 -4.73 -18.89
N ASP A 131 -9.12 -4.94 -18.92
CA ASP A 131 -9.82 -6.14 -18.43
C ASP A 131 -9.18 -6.79 -17.18
N HIS A 132 -9.27 -6.09 -16.03
CA HIS A 132 -8.71 -6.57 -14.74
C HIS A 132 -7.19 -6.75 -14.74
N THR A 133 -6.49 -6.05 -15.64
CA THR A 133 -5.02 -6.02 -15.65
C THR A 133 -4.49 -4.61 -15.81
N LEU A 134 -3.38 -4.33 -15.14
CA LEU A 134 -2.58 -3.12 -15.25
C LEU A 134 -1.28 -3.45 -15.98
N SER A 135 -1.15 -2.95 -17.20
CA SER A 135 0.07 -3.09 -18.00
C SER A 135 1.07 -2.01 -17.62
N LEU A 136 2.26 -2.42 -17.19
CA LEU A 136 3.39 -1.53 -16.92
C LEU A 136 4.29 -1.36 -18.15
N PRO A 137 5.07 -0.26 -18.25
CA PRO A 137 5.98 -0.04 -19.38
C PRO A 137 7.06 -1.12 -19.54
N SER A 138 7.36 -1.89 -18.48
CA SER A 138 8.25 -3.05 -18.56
C SER A 138 7.67 -4.24 -19.34
N GLY A 139 6.41 -4.17 -19.77
CA GLY A 139 5.65 -5.28 -20.34
C GLY A 139 5.05 -6.22 -19.29
N ARG A 140 5.32 -5.99 -18.00
CA ARG A 140 4.71 -6.77 -16.91
C ARG A 140 3.23 -6.39 -16.77
N GLN A 141 2.40 -7.41 -16.66
CA GLN A 141 0.97 -7.26 -16.37
C GLN A 141 0.72 -7.58 -14.90
N ILE A 142 0.08 -6.65 -14.21
CA ILE A 142 -0.40 -6.81 -12.84
C ILE A 142 -1.89 -7.16 -12.90
N LYS A 143 -2.33 -8.18 -12.18
CA LYS A 143 -3.74 -8.55 -12.08
C LYS A 143 -4.43 -7.68 -11.04
N LEU A 144 -5.57 -7.16 -11.40
CA LEU A 144 -6.47 -6.40 -10.55
C LEU A 144 -7.77 -7.20 -10.34
N ASP A 145 -8.58 -6.78 -9.38
CA ASP A 145 -9.95 -7.26 -9.27
C ASP A 145 -10.92 -6.51 -10.20
N ASN A 146 -12.22 -6.72 -9.98
CA ASN A 146 -13.27 -6.09 -10.76
C ASN A 146 -13.40 -4.58 -10.53
N THR A 147 -12.80 -4.05 -9.47
CA THR A 147 -12.85 -2.63 -9.10
C THR A 147 -11.47 -1.98 -9.17
N GLU A 148 -10.57 -2.55 -9.98
CA GLU A 148 -9.21 -2.03 -10.23
C GLU A 148 -8.32 -1.98 -8.98
N ARG A 149 -8.55 -2.88 -8.02
CA ARG A 149 -7.73 -3.02 -6.82
C ARG A 149 -6.67 -4.08 -7.01
N LEU A 150 -5.47 -3.78 -6.53
CA LEU A 150 -4.35 -4.70 -6.45
C LEU A 150 -4.36 -5.40 -5.09
N MET A 151 -4.31 -6.73 -5.09
CA MET A 151 -3.96 -7.49 -3.90
C MET A 151 -2.43 -7.57 -3.80
N PHE A 152 -1.86 -6.80 -2.88
CA PHE A 152 -0.42 -6.67 -2.69
C PHE A 152 0.08 -7.61 -1.58
N ASP A 153 1.40 -7.81 -1.52
CA ASP A 153 2.06 -8.62 -0.50
C ASP A 153 2.57 -7.74 0.65
N TYR A 154 2.59 -8.30 1.85
CA TYR A 154 3.22 -7.65 3.00
C TYR A 154 4.57 -8.31 3.30
N PHE A 155 5.61 -7.49 3.43
CA PHE A 155 7.00 -7.92 3.53
C PHE A 155 7.51 -8.09 4.97
N GLY A 156 6.70 -7.72 5.97
CA GLY A 156 7.02 -7.75 7.41
C GLY A 156 5.86 -7.10 8.19
N GLY A 157 5.76 -7.38 9.48
CA GLY A 157 4.74 -6.77 10.34
C GLY A 157 4.88 -5.25 10.47
N PRO A 158 3.97 -4.58 11.18
CA PRO A 158 4.05 -3.13 11.38
C PRO A 158 5.42 -2.70 11.92
N ASN A 159 6.04 -1.71 11.27
CA ASN A 159 7.38 -1.21 11.58
C ASN A 159 8.54 -2.23 11.42
N GLU A 160 8.33 -3.35 10.72
CA GLU A 160 9.36 -4.40 10.56
C GLU A 160 9.99 -4.41 9.15
N ALA A 161 9.23 -4.04 8.12
CA ALA A 161 9.64 -4.24 6.73
C ALA A 161 10.58 -3.16 6.19
N PHE A 162 10.39 -1.92 6.64
CA PHE A 162 11.09 -0.74 6.12
C PHE A 162 11.76 0.04 7.27
N PRO A 163 12.98 0.58 7.09
CA PRO A 163 13.57 1.49 8.06
C PRO A 163 12.71 2.75 8.24
N VAL A 164 12.38 3.07 9.48
CA VAL A 164 11.60 4.26 9.85
C VAL A 164 12.51 5.26 10.54
N TYR A 165 12.47 6.51 10.08
CA TYR A 165 13.24 7.61 10.66
C TYR A 165 12.30 8.75 11.07
N SER A 166 12.56 9.34 12.23
CA SER A 166 11.86 10.55 12.67
C SER A 166 12.10 11.69 11.70
N PHE A 167 11.03 12.35 11.26
CA PHE A 167 11.12 13.51 10.38
C PHE A 167 11.99 14.62 11.00
N GLN A 168 11.89 14.82 12.32
CA GLN A 168 12.71 15.79 13.04
C GLN A 168 14.20 15.45 12.95
N ASP A 169 14.57 14.18 13.10
CA ASP A 169 15.98 13.75 13.03
C ASP A 169 16.56 13.91 11.63
N VAL A 170 15.74 13.67 10.60
CA VAL A 170 16.13 13.93 9.20
C VAL A 170 16.36 15.43 8.98
N LEU A 171 15.48 16.31 9.48
CA LEU A 171 15.64 17.76 9.38
C LEU A 171 16.87 18.28 10.13
N MET A 172 17.21 17.67 11.27
CA MET A 172 18.40 18.03 12.05
C MET A 172 19.70 17.45 11.47
N GLY A 173 19.62 16.58 10.46
CA GLY A 173 20.79 15.91 9.88
C GLY A 173 21.40 14.84 10.79
N ASN A 174 20.59 14.24 11.68
CA ASN A 174 21.03 13.20 12.61
C ASN A 174 21.09 11.80 11.96
N ILE A 175 20.52 11.64 10.76
CA ILE A 175 20.46 10.38 10.02
C ILE A 175 21.55 10.38 8.95
N ASP A 176 22.25 9.26 8.78
CA ASP A 176 23.24 9.11 7.69
C ASP A 176 22.55 9.32 6.32
N PRO A 177 22.95 10.32 5.51
CA PRO A 177 22.34 10.57 4.20
C PRO A 177 22.35 9.34 3.27
N SER A 178 23.34 8.44 3.41
CA SER A 178 23.48 7.27 2.53
C SER A 178 22.29 6.31 2.58
N VAL A 179 21.47 6.36 3.63
CA VAL A 179 20.26 5.53 3.73
C VAL A 179 19.18 5.94 2.72
N PHE A 180 19.23 7.17 2.20
CA PHE A 180 18.26 7.70 1.25
C PHE A 180 18.72 7.59 -0.22
N ASP A 181 19.97 7.22 -0.46
CA ASP A 181 20.54 7.15 -1.80
C ASP A 181 19.79 6.15 -2.70
N ASP A 182 19.34 6.63 -3.86
CA ASP A 182 18.53 5.93 -4.84
C ASP A 182 17.19 5.36 -4.30
N LYS A 183 16.69 5.87 -3.17
CA LYS A 183 15.46 5.38 -2.52
C LYS A 183 14.21 6.14 -2.92
N VAL A 184 13.08 5.44 -2.77
CA VAL A 184 11.75 6.07 -2.65
C VAL A 184 11.48 6.25 -1.17
N VAL A 185 11.29 7.49 -0.74
CA VAL A 185 11.09 7.86 0.67
C VAL A 185 9.64 8.27 0.85
N PHE A 186 8.89 7.47 1.62
CA PHE A 186 7.54 7.84 2.04
C PHE A 186 7.60 8.69 3.30
N ILE A 187 6.81 9.75 3.34
CA ILE A 187 6.77 10.76 4.40
C ILE A 187 5.32 10.86 4.86
N GLY A 188 5.04 10.41 6.07
CA GLY A 188 3.68 10.34 6.60
C GLY A 188 3.67 10.23 8.11
N LEU A 189 2.48 10.01 8.65
CA LEU A 189 2.28 9.81 10.08
C LEU A 189 2.54 8.35 10.45
N MET A 190 3.35 8.14 11.49
CA MET A 190 3.67 6.82 12.06
C MET A 190 3.39 6.86 13.56
N ASP A 191 2.72 5.83 14.10
CA ASP A 191 2.43 5.65 15.54
C ASP A 191 1.90 6.90 16.26
N ALA A 192 1.15 7.75 15.54
CA ALA A 192 0.70 9.03 16.03
C ALA A 192 -0.55 8.86 16.90
N THR A 193 -0.36 8.91 18.23
CA THR A 193 -1.45 8.73 19.20
C THR A 193 -2.65 9.65 18.90
N GLY A 194 -3.81 9.05 18.66
CA GLY A 194 -5.06 9.77 18.42
C GLY A 194 -5.33 10.12 16.95
N GLN A 195 -4.50 9.65 16.01
CA GLN A 195 -4.75 9.81 14.57
C GLN A 195 -5.37 8.55 13.96
N THR A 196 -6.08 8.77 12.84
CA THR A 196 -7.02 7.80 12.25
C THR A 196 -6.42 6.96 11.12
N ASP A 197 -5.16 7.16 10.75
CA ASP A 197 -4.54 6.49 9.61
C ASP A 197 -3.75 5.22 10.01
N GLU A 198 -4.32 4.47 10.95
CA GLU A 198 -3.81 3.18 11.40
C GLU A 198 -4.83 2.10 11.07
N HIS A 199 -4.39 1.05 10.38
CA HIS A 199 -5.26 0.02 9.81
C HIS A 199 -4.91 -1.37 10.32
N ARG A 200 -5.90 -2.25 10.42
CA ARG A 200 -5.64 -3.67 10.65
C ARG A 200 -5.13 -4.31 9.36
N VAL A 201 -4.05 -5.07 9.49
CA VAL A 201 -3.44 -5.81 8.37
C VAL A 201 -3.36 -7.30 8.69
N PRO A 202 -3.28 -8.20 7.69
CA PRO A 202 -3.29 -9.65 7.91
C PRO A 202 -2.18 -10.17 8.83
N ILE A 203 -1.07 -9.42 8.94
CA ILE A 203 0.15 -9.79 9.67
C ILE A 203 0.41 -8.90 10.90
N GLY A 204 -0.60 -8.20 11.41
CA GLY A 204 -0.51 -7.43 12.65
C GLY A 204 -0.62 -8.34 13.88
N LEU A 205 0.50 -8.88 14.35
CA LEU A 205 0.54 -9.72 15.55
C LEU A 205 0.08 -8.95 16.79
N GLY A 206 -0.70 -9.57 17.66
CA GLY A 206 -1.13 -8.94 18.93
C GLY A 206 -2.09 -7.75 18.77
N GLY A 207 -2.61 -7.49 17.56
CA GLY A 207 -3.53 -6.37 17.30
C GLY A 207 -2.83 -5.04 17.03
N THR A 208 -1.52 -5.05 16.75
CA THR A 208 -0.80 -3.87 16.28
C THR A 208 -1.36 -3.42 14.93
N LEU A 209 -1.67 -2.13 14.82
CA LEU A 209 -2.10 -1.51 13.57
C LEU A 209 -0.88 -1.12 12.74
N MET A 210 -1.07 -1.00 11.43
CA MET A 210 -0.06 -0.53 10.48
C MET A 210 -0.45 0.85 9.97
N ALA A 211 0.51 1.75 9.86
CA ALA A 211 0.26 3.09 9.33
C ALA A 211 -0.11 3.05 7.83
N GLY A 212 -0.99 3.94 7.37
CA GLY A 212 -1.38 4.04 5.95
C GLY A 212 -0.19 4.27 5.02
N VAL A 213 0.75 5.11 5.45
CA VAL A 213 2.01 5.36 4.72
C VAL A 213 2.85 4.09 4.53
N GLU A 214 2.86 3.19 5.52
CA GLU A 214 3.56 1.90 5.44
C GLU A 214 2.84 0.93 4.49
N ILE A 215 1.50 0.95 4.45
CA ILE A 215 0.68 0.20 3.48
C ILE A 215 1.00 0.62 2.04
N HIS A 216 1.15 1.93 1.79
CA HIS A 216 1.57 2.43 0.47
C HIS A 216 2.99 1.97 0.11
N ALA A 217 3.91 1.93 1.08
CA ALA A 217 5.25 1.40 0.86
C ALA A 217 5.23 -0.11 0.50
N HIS A 218 4.43 -0.92 1.20
CA HIS A 218 4.22 -2.33 0.86
C HIS A 218 3.63 -2.54 -0.54
N THR A 219 2.65 -1.70 -0.91
CA THR A 219 2.02 -1.75 -2.23
C THR A 219 3.04 -1.38 -3.32
N LEU A 220 3.83 -0.32 -3.14
CA LEU A 220 4.89 0.04 -4.07
C LEU A 220 5.91 -1.09 -4.22
N GLU A 221 6.40 -1.65 -3.10
CA GLU A 221 7.38 -2.73 -3.13
C GLU A 221 6.83 -3.97 -3.85
N SER A 222 5.55 -4.30 -3.64
CA SER A 222 4.84 -5.35 -4.37
C SER A 222 4.80 -5.09 -5.86
N ILE A 223 4.48 -3.85 -6.27
CA ILE A 223 4.52 -3.42 -7.67
C ILE A 223 5.94 -3.57 -8.21
N ILE A 224 6.98 -3.08 -7.53
CA ILE A 224 8.38 -3.14 -7.98
C ILE A 224 8.82 -4.59 -8.17
N GLN A 225 8.68 -5.42 -7.14
CA GLN A 225 9.08 -6.84 -7.16
C GLN A 225 8.20 -7.70 -8.07
N GLY A 226 7.01 -7.22 -8.45
CA GLY A 226 6.03 -8.00 -9.19
C GLY A 226 5.43 -9.13 -8.35
N ARG A 227 5.44 -8.97 -7.03
CA ARG A 227 4.78 -9.88 -6.09
C ARG A 227 3.36 -9.41 -5.92
N GLN A 228 2.47 -10.02 -6.67
CA GLN A 228 1.03 -9.82 -6.53
C GLN A 228 0.40 -11.09 -5.99
N LEU A 229 -0.55 -10.92 -5.10
CA LEU A 229 -1.42 -11.98 -4.66
C LEU A 229 -2.62 -12.04 -5.60
N THR A 230 -3.17 -13.23 -5.79
CA THR A 230 -4.43 -13.41 -6.51
C THR A 230 -5.32 -14.32 -5.71
N PRO A 231 -6.63 -14.02 -5.58
CA PRO A 231 -7.56 -14.95 -4.98
C PRO A 231 -7.48 -16.33 -5.63
N GLN A 232 -7.56 -17.38 -4.82
CA GLN A 232 -7.63 -18.74 -5.34
C GLN A 232 -8.91 -18.90 -6.18
N SER A 233 -8.82 -19.55 -7.34
CA SER A 233 -10.00 -19.75 -8.20
C SER A 233 -11.07 -20.61 -7.51
N SER A 234 -12.35 -20.34 -7.76
CA SER A 234 -13.47 -21.07 -7.13
C SER A 234 -13.41 -22.57 -7.37
N PHE A 235 -12.92 -23.00 -8.54
CA PHE A 235 -12.70 -24.41 -8.85
C PHE A 235 -11.59 -25.02 -7.99
N SER A 236 -10.45 -24.33 -7.84
CA SER A 236 -9.35 -24.77 -6.98
C SER A 236 -9.79 -24.82 -5.51
N GLN A 237 -10.56 -23.83 -5.05
CA GLN A 237 -11.15 -23.83 -3.71
C GLN A 237 -12.09 -25.03 -3.51
N ALA A 238 -13.00 -25.30 -4.45
CA ALA A 238 -13.92 -26.43 -4.36
C ALA A 238 -13.19 -27.78 -4.35
N LEU A 239 -12.16 -27.93 -5.18
CA LEU A 239 -11.32 -29.12 -5.20
C LEU A 239 -10.56 -29.29 -3.88
N MET A 240 -10.03 -28.21 -3.32
CA MET A 240 -9.35 -28.22 -2.03
C MET A 240 -10.31 -28.62 -0.90
N ILE A 241 -11.52 -28.04 -0.86
CA ILE A 241 -12.57 -28.40 0.11
C ILE A 241 -12.95 -29.88 -0.02
N LEU A 242 -13.18 -30.36 -1.24
CA LEU A 242 -13.51 -31.76 -1.51
C LEU A 242 -12.38 -32.69 -1.07
N PHE A 243 -11.13 -32.35 -1.41
CA PHE A 243 -9.95 -33.11 -1.03
C PHE A 243 -9.82 -33.19 0.50
N LEU A 244 -9.92 -32.05 1.20
CA LEU A 244 -9.85 -32.01 2.66
C LEU A 244 -11.02 -32.78 3.32
N ALA A 245 -12.22 -32.71 2.75
CA ALA A 245 -13.38 -33.46 3.23
C ALA A 245 -13.21 -34.98 3.05
N VAL A 246 -12.73 -35.42 1.89
CA VAL A 246 -12.44 -36.85 1.62
C VAL A 246 -11.31 -37.34 2.51
N MET A 247 -10.21 -36.59 2.64
CA MET A 247 -9.10 -36.96 3.53
C MET A 247 -9.57 -37.05 4.99
N SER A 248 -10.37 -36.08 5.45
CA SER A 248 -10.95 -36.10 6.80
C SER A 248 -11.88 -37.31 7.01
N SER A 249 -12.68 -37.66 5.99
CA SER A 249 -13.55 -38.84 6.01
C SER A 249 -12.79 -40.16 6.00
N LEU A 250 -11.70 -40.26 5.23
CA LEU A 250 -10.83 -41.44 5.22
C LEU A 250 -10.10 -41.61 6.55
N VAL A 251 -9.57 -40.53 7.12
CA VAL A 251 -9.03 -40.51 8.49
C VAL A 251 -10.11 -40.97 9.49
N TYR A 252 -11.35 -40.51 9.33
CA TYR A 252 -12.50 -40.96 10.14
C TYR A 252 -12.99 -42.40 9.85
N GLY A 253 -12.67 -42.97 8.70
CA GLY A 253 -13.04 -44.34 8.35
C GLY A 253 -11.99 -45.37 8.74
N TRP A 254 -10.71 -45.00 8.67
CA TRP A 254 -9.58 -45.92 8.76
C TRP A 254 -8.94 -45.98 10.16
N LEU A 255 -9.11 -44.96 10.99
CA LEU A 255 -8.60 -45.03 12.35
C LEU A 255 -9.53 -45.92 13.21
N PRO A 256 -8.99 -46.94 13.92
CA PRO A 256 -9.76 -47.64 14.92
C PRO A 256 -10.26 -46.64 15.97
N LYS A 257 -11.38 -46.89 16.65
CA LYS A 257 -12.00 -45.92 17.59
C LYS A 257 -11.03 -45.32 18.64
N ARG A 258 -9.92 -46.03 18.94
CA ARG A 258 -8.83 -45.60 19.82
C ARG A 258 -7.93 -44.52 19.20
N GLY A 259 -7.76 -44.49 17.88
CA GLY A 259 -7.00 -43.49 17.13
C GLY A 259 -7.61 -42.09 17.18
N TYR A 260 -8.95 -41.97 17.25
CA TYR A 260 -9.61 -40.67 17.41
C TYR A 260 -9.29 -40.02 18.75
N ILE A 261 -9.19 -40.80 19.82
CA ILE A 261 -8.81 -40.29 21.14
C ILE A 261 -7.38 -39.76 21.10
N VAL A 262 -6.47 -40.46 20.42
CA VAL A 262 -5.06 -40.03 20.28
C VAL A 262 -4.95 -38.76 19.43
N ILE A 263 -5.69 -38.65 18.32
CA ILE A 263 -5.67 -37.47 17.46
C ILE A 263 -6.31 -36.26 18.16
N LEU A 264 -7.44 -36.44 18.85
CA LEU A 264 -8.07 -35.38 19.64
C LEU A 264 -7.14 -34.90 20.76
N PHE A 265 -6.46 -35.84 21.43
CA PHE A 265 -5.51 -35.50 22.47
C PHE A 265 -4.29 -34.75 21.91
N LEU A 266 -3.75 -35.19 20.75
CA LEU A 266 -2.66 -34.50 20.06
C LEU A 266 -3.08 -33.13 19.52
N SER A 267 -4.30 -32.98 18.97
CA SER A 267 -4.77 -31.70 18.47
C SER A 267 -4.99 -30.70 19.61
N ILE A 268 -5.50 -31.14 20.76
CA ILE A 268 -5.60 -30.31 21.97
C ILE A 268 -4.21 -29.90 22.46
N ILE A 269 -3.24 -30.83 22.49
CA ILE A 269 -1.85 -30.51 22.86
C ILE A 269 -1.23 -29.49 21.89
N ILE A 270 -1.43 -29.66 20.59
CA ILE A 270 -0.96 -28.71 19.57
C ILE A 270 -1.64 -27.35 19.75
N LEU A 271 -2.94 -27.32 20.04
CA LEU A 271 -3.67 -26.07 20.27
C LEU A 271 -3.15 -25.34 21.52
N ILE A 272 -2.89 -26.08 22.60
CA ILE A 272 -2.31 -25.54 23.84
C ILE A 272 -0.89 -25.02 23.59
N LEU A 273 -0.05 -25.79 22.87
CA LEU A 273 1.29 -25.36 22.50
C LEU A 273 1.27 -24.11 21.63
N LEU A 274 0.37 -24.02 20.66
CA LEU A 274 0.19 -22.83 19.84
C LEU A 274 -0.26 -21.64 20.69
N THR A 275 -1.17 -21.81 21.65
CA THR A 275 -1.56 -20.71 22.56
C THR A 275 -0.45 -20.29 23.53
N VAL A 276 0.45 -21.20 23.91
CA VAL A 276 1.59 -20.88 24.80
C VAL A 276 2.76 -20.27 24.02
N ILE A 277 2.92 -20.59 22.74
CA ILE A 277 3.94 -20.00 21.86
C ILE A 277 3.53 -18.59 21.38
N VAL A 278 2.22 -18.32 21.34
CA VAL A 278 1.65 -17.03 20.91
C VAL A 278 1.39 -16.07 22.09
N ALA A 279 1.56 -16.52 23.34
CA ALA A 279 1.49 -15.70 24.56
C ALA A 279 2.89 -15.33 25.07
#